data_AF-A0A0D8Y1T8-F1
#
_entry.id   AF-A0A0D8Y1T8-F1
#
_cell.length_a   1.000
_cell.length_b   1.000
_cell.length_c   1.000
_cell.angle_alpha   90.00
_cell.angle_beta   90.00
_cell.angle_gamma   90.00
#
_symmetry.space_group_name_H-M   'P 1'
#
loop_
_entity.id
_entity.type
_entity.pdbx_description
1 polymer ?
#
loop_
_entity_poly.entity_id
_entity_poly.type
_entity_poly.pdbx_seq_one_letter_code
_entity_poly.pdbx_strand_id
1 'polypeptide(L)'
;MRVPPPTDRHTPSKGSLSILVTVQLIIAIILLLENSLNLTKNVDHFESDETKSVVFAAWLLIILWLVTIFTSLAALLTNSFNLLLPHLIWTIPLCGICLCCSFTFYLSDTRPWTMILSTGISVLLGVTIFVELRCFFEMRRYLR
;
A
#
# COMPACT_ATOMS: atom_id res chain seq x y z
N MET A 1 2.22 31.88 -28.37
CA MET A 1 0.81 31.58 -28.05
C MET A 1 0.78 30.88 -26.71
N ARG A 2 0.19 31.50 -25.68
CA ARG A 2 0.02 30.90 -24.35
C ARG A 2 -1.20 29.98 -24.44
N VAL A 3 -0.97 28.68 -24.47
CA VAL A 3 -2.06 27.70 -24.46
C VAL A 3 -2.80 27.88 -23.12
N PRO A 4 -4.11 28.12 -23.11
CA PRO A 4 -4.86 28.24 -21.86
C PRO A 4 -4.77 26.90 -21.11
N PRO A 5 -4.69 26.92 -19.77
CA PRO A 5 -4.66 25.68 -19.01
C PRO A 5 -5.96 24.90 -19.31
N PRO A 6 -5.87 23.59 -19.63
CA PRO A 6 -7.06 22.80 -19.90
C PRO A 6 -7.99 22.85 -18.67
N THR A 7 -9.21 23.32 -18.91
CA THR A 7 -10.25 23.56 -17.90
C THR A 7 -10.85 22.28 -17.33
N ASP A 8 -10.42 21.11 -17.81
CA ASP A 8 -10.80 19.82 -17.27
C ASP A 8 -9.71 19.25 -16.37
N ARG A 9 -9.91 19.42 -15.05
CA ARG A 9 -9.11 18.83 -13.96
C ARG A 9 -9.21 17.30 -13.87
N HIS A 10 -9.66 16.63 -14.92
CA HIS A 10 -9.68 15.17 -15.05
C HIS A 10 -8.42 14.73 -15.79
N THR A 11 -7.31 14.62 -15.05
CA THR A 11 -6.18 13.82 -15.52
C THR A 11 -6.64 12.35 -15.55
N PRO A 12 -6.61 11.64 -16.69
CA PRO A 12 -7.11 10.27 -16.80
C PRO A 12 -6.43 9.30 -15.82
N SER A 13 -5.23 9.64 -15.36
CA SER A 13 -4.47 8.95 -14.31
C SER A 13 -5.16 8.94 -12.93
N LYS A 14 -6.05 9.91 -12.63
CA LYS A 14 -6.81 9.93 -11.35
C LYS A 14 -7.84 8.82 -11.25
N GLY A 15 -8.51 8.48 -12.35
CA GLY A 15 -9.52 7.42 -12.35
C GLY A 15 -8.90 6.06 -12.02
N SER A 16 -7.79 5.74 -12.69
CA SER A 16 -7.06 4.50 -12.46
C SER A 16 -6.45 4.42 -11.05
N LEU A 17 -5.85 5.51 -10.57
CA LEU A 17 -5.30 5.57 -9.22
C LEU A 17 -6.41 5.47 -8.16
N SER A 18 -7.54 6.13 -8.36
CA SER A 18 -8.68 6.06 -7.44
C SER A 18 -9.23 4.64 -7.32
N ILE A 19 -9.45 3.94 -8.45
CA ILE A 19 -9.92 2.54 -8.44
C ILE A 19 -8.91 1.64 -7.70
N LEU A 20 -7.62 1.81 -8.00
CA LEU A 20 -6.55 1.05 -7.36
C LEU A 20 -6.50 1.27 -5.84
N VAL A 21 -6.60 2.52 -5.39
CA VAL A 21 -6.63 2.89 -3.96
C VAL A 21 -7.87 2.32 -3.27
N THR A 22 -9.04 2.37 -3.92
CA THR A 22 -10.28 1.78 -3.37
C THR A 22 -10.17 0.26 -3.21
N VAL A 23 -9.67 -0.45 -4.23
CA VAL A 23 -9.48 -1.91 -4.16
C VAL A 23 -8.49 -2.27 -3.05
N GLN A 24 -7.38 -1.55 -2.95
CA GLN A 24 -6.41 -1.76 -1.86
C GLN A 24 -7.01 -1.51 -0.48
N LEU A 25 -7.83 -0.46 -0.33
CA LEU A 25 -8.51 -0.17 0.94
C LEU A 25 -9.41 -1.31 1.38
N ILE A 26 -10.22 -1.86 0.46
CA ILE A 26 -11.12 -2.98 0.76
C ILE A 26 -10.31 -4.21 1.21
N ILE A 27 -9.27 -4.57 0.45
CA ILE A 27 -8.39 -5.71 0.78
C ILE A 27 -7.72 -5.50 2.14
N ALA A 28 -7.15 -4.32 2.38
CA ALA A 28 -6.45 -4.02 3.62
C ALA A 28 -7.38 -4.06 4.85
N ILE A 29 -8.63 -3.60 4.71
CA ILE A 29 -9.64 -3.70 5.79
C ILE A 29 -9.98 -5.16 6.09
N ILE A 30 -10.23 -5.98 5.07
CA ILE A 30 -10.54 -7.40 5.24
C ILE A 30 -9.38 -8.10 5.98
N LEU A 31 -8.16 -7.89 5.52
CA LEU A 31 -6.96 -8.49 6.12
C LEU A 31 -6.73 -7.97 7.55
N LEU A 32 -7.01 -6.69 7.82
CA LEU A 32 -6.89 -6.12 9.17
C LEU A 32 -7.87 -6.80 10.12
N LEU A 33 -9.14 -6.95 9.72
CA LEU A 33 -10.17 -7.58 10.54
C LEU A 33 -9.83 -9.04 10.83
N GLU A 34 -9.44 -9.79 9.80
CA GLU A 34 -9.08 -11.21 9.93
C GLU A 34 -7.87 -11.42 10.85
N ASN A 35 -6.80 -10.64 10.66
CA ASN A 35 -5.60 -10.75 11.50
C ASN A 35 -5.85 -10.25 12.92
N SER A 36 -6.69 -9.22 13.11
CA SER A 36 -7.09 -8.74 14.44
C SER A 36 -7.91 -9.80 15.18
N LEU A 37 -8.82 -10.50 14.49
CA LEU A 37 -9.57 -11.61 15.07
C LEU A 37 -8.66 -12.77 15.45
N ASN A 38 -7.68 -13.11 14.61
CA ASN A 38 -6.68 -14.13 14.93
C ASN A 38 -5.84 -13.74 16.16
N LEU A 39 -5.44 -12.47 16.28
CA LEU A 39 -4.66 -11.98 17.42
C LEU A 39 -5.47 -11.89 18.72
N THR A 40 -6.78 -11.63 18.65
CA THR A 40 -7.61 -11.42 19.84
C THR A 40 -8.30 -12.69 20.33
N LYS A 41 -8.76 -13.56 19.42
CA LYS A 41 -9.52 -14.77 19.77
C LYS A 41 -8.65 -16.03 19.81
N ASN A 42 -7.61 -16.10 18.98
CA ASN A 42 -6.77 -17.29 18.86
C ASN A 42 -5.42 -17.12 19.59
N VAL A 43 -5.27 -16.07 20.42
CA VAL A 43 -4.02 -15.78 21.12
C VAL A 43 -3.56 -16.92 22.03
N ASP A 44 -4.52 -17.58 22.68
CA ASP A 44 -4.27 -18.71 23.59
C ASP A 44 -4.12 -20.04 22.84
N HIS A 45 -4.40 -20.06 21.54
CA HIS A 45 -4.30 -21.23 20.67
C HIS A 45 -3.04 -21.21 19.78
N PHE A 46 -2.14 -20.23 19.96
CA PHE A 46 -0.86 -20.24 19.26
C PHE A 46 0.04 -21.31 19.88
N GLU A 47 0.45 -22.28 19.06
CA GLU A 47 1.35 -23.37 19.45
C GLU A 47 2.75 -22.89 19.87
N SER A 48 3.15 -21.68 19.45
CA SER A 48 4.44 -21.08 19.79
C SER A 48 4.42 -19.55 19.79
N ASP A 49 5.31 -18.95 20.60
CA ASP A 49 5.55 -17.49 20.62
C ASP A 49 6.06 -16.96 19.27
N GLU A 50 6.74 -17.81 18.49
CA GLU A 50 7.18 -17.49 17.13
C GLU A 50 5.98 -17.26 16.20
N THR A 51 4.97 -18.14 16.26
CA THR A 51 3.75 -18.00 15.44
C THR A 51 3.00 -16.72 15.79
N LYS A 52 2.90 -16.40 17.08
CA LYS A 52 2.29 -15.15 17.56
C LYS A 52 3.03 -13.92 17.04
N SER A 53 4.36 -13.95 17.04
CA SER A 53 5.20 -12.86 16.54
C SER A 53 5.04 -12.64 15.04
N VAL A 54 4.91 -13.72 14.26
CA VAL A 54 4.68 -13.65 12.80
C VAL A 54 3.31 -13.03 12.49
N VAL A 55 2.24 -13.46 13.18
CA VAL A 55 0.89 -12.89 12.98
C VAL A 55 0.86 -11.41 13.40
N PHE A 56 1.53 -11.05 14.50
CA PHE A 56 1.66 -9.66 14.92
C PHE A 56 2.42 -8.81 13.89
N ALA A 57 3.52 -9.32 13.33
CA ALA A 57 4.27 -8.64 12.28
C ALA A 57 3.43 -8.44 11.00
N ALA A 58 2.67 -9.46 10.58
CA ALA A 58 1.76 -9.36 9.44
C ALA A 58 0.66 -8.30 9.69
N TRP A 59 0.09 -8.27 10.89
CA TRP A 59 -0.88 -7.26 11.29
C TRP A 59 -0.31 -5.84 11.27
N LEU A 60 0.92 -5.67 11.77
CA LEU A 60 1.61 -4.37 11.74
C LEU A 60 1.90 -3.89 10.31
N LEU A 61 2.28 -4.80 9.41
CA LEU A 61 2.45 -4.48 7.99
C LEU A 61 1.15 -3.99 7.33
N ILE A 62 0.01 -4.62 7.67
CA ILE A 62 -1.31 -4.20 7.16
C ILE A 62 -1.65 -2.78 7.63
N ILE A 63 -1.33 -2.42 8.87
CA ILE A 63 -1.55 -1.06 9.38
C ILE A 63 -0.69 -0.04 8.65
N LEU A 64 0.61 -0.32 8.45
CA LEU A 64 1.49 0.56 7.70
C LEU A 64 1.01 0.75 6.26
N TRP A 65 0.47 -0.31 5.66
CA TRP A 65 -0.16 -0.24 4.34
C TRP A 65 -1.44 0.59 4.36
N LEU A 66 -2.29 0.50 5.38
CA LEU A 66 -3.49 1.35 5.52
C LEU A 66 -3.14 2.83 5.62
N VAL A 67 -2.13 3.20 6.41
CA VAL A 67 -1.64 4.60 6.50
C VAL A 67 -1.22 5.11 5.12
N THR A 68 -0.59 4.24 4.34
CA THR A 68 -0.19 4.51 2.97
C THR A 68 -1.43 4.75 2.08
N ILE A 69 -2.43 3.86 2.12
CA ILE A 69 -3.68 4.02 1.38
C ILE A 69 -4.41 5.34 1.74
N PHE A 70 -4.49 5.67 3.04
CA PHE A 70 -5.13 6.92 3.49
C PHE A 70 -4.39 8.18 3.03
N THR A 71 -3.06 8.16 3.01
CA THR A 71 -2.27 9.29 2.50
C THR A 71 -2.43 9.46 0.99
N SER A 72 -2.49 8.36 0.22
CA SER A 72 -2.82 8.40 -1.22
C SER A 72 -4.24 8.95 -1.47
N LEU A 73 -5.23 8.53 -0.67
CA LEU A 73 -6.60 9.03 -0.74
C LEU A 73 -6.67 10.54 -0.43
N ALA A 74 -5.96 11.00 0.61
CA ALA A 74 -5.87 12.42 0.95
C ALA A 74 -5.21 13.24 -0.17
N ALA A 75 -4.14 12.72 -0.79
CA ALA A 75 -3.48 13.35 -1.92
C ALA A 75 -4.42 13.47 -3.15
N LEU A 76 -5.20 12.43 -3.43
CA LEU A 76 -6.22 12.41 -4.48
C LEU A 76 -7.32 13.44 -4.24
N LEU A 77 -7.90 13.46 -3.03
CA LEU A 77 -9.01 14.37 -2.67
C LEU A 77 -8.58 15.83 -2.66
N THR A 78 -7.41 16.13 -2.11
CA THR A 78 -6.86 17.49 -2.07
C THR A 78 -6.24 17.92 -3.40
N ASN A 79 -6.05 16.99 -4.33
CA ASN A 79 -5.32 17.18 -5.58
C ASN A 79 -3.94 17.83 -5.33
N SER A 80 -3.30 17.48 -4.21
CA SER A 80 -2.10 18.14 -3.71
C SER A 80 -0.85 17.40 -4.17
N PHE A 81 -0.13 18.02 -5.11
CA PHE A 81 1.18 17.56 -5.56
C PHE A 81 2.19 17.43 -4.41
N ASN A 82 2.07 18.29 -3.40
CA ASN A 82 2.96 18.30 -2.23
C ASN A 82 2.74 17.11 -1.28
N LEU A 83 1.59 16.42 -1.35
CA LEU A 83 1.36 15.18 -0.61
C LEU A 83 1.81 13.94 -1.39
N LEU A 84 1.75 13.98 -2.73
CA LEU A 84 2.08 12.82 -3.57
C LEU A 84 3.57 12.45 -3.48
N LEU A 85 4.47 13.44 -3.44
CA LEU A 85 5.91 13.20 -3.34
C LEU A 85 6.35 12.54 -2.02
N PRO A 86 5.99 13.05 -0.82
CA PRO A 86 6.33 12.39 0.43
C PRO A 86 5.66 11.01 0.57
N HIS A 87 4.45 10.85 0.01
CA HIS A 87 3.80 9.55 -0.08
C HIS A 87 4.62 8.56 -0.92
N LEU A 88 5.12 8.98 -2.08
CA LEU A 88 5.96 8.15 -2.95
C LEU A 88 7.30 7.78 -2.31
N ILE A 89 7.91 8.72 -1.59
CA ILE A 89 9.14 8.49 -0.82
C ILE A 89 8.91 7.48 0.31
N TRP A 90 7.70 7.41 0.87
CA TRP A 90 7.31 6.46 1.91
C TRP A 90 6.91 5.07 1.35
N THR A 91 6.20 5.03 0.22
CA THR A 91 5.73 3.76 -0.39
C THR A 91 6.87 2.88 -0.89
N ILE A 92 7.93 3.49 -1.44
CA ILE A 92 9.11 2.76 -1.96
C ILE A 92 9.81 1.92 -0.87
N PRO A 93 10.24 2.49 0.27
CA PRO A 93 10.89 1.70 1.32
C PRO A 93 9.92 0.71 1.96
N LEU A 94 8.64 1.05 2.10
CA LEU A 94 7.64 0.09 2.60
C LEU A 94 7.51 -1.14 1.67
N CYS A 95 7.47 -0.92 0.36
CA CYS A 95 7.47 -1.99 -0.63
C CYS A 95 8.74 -2.87 -0.52
N GLY A 96 9.91 -2.23 -0.36
CA GLY A 96 11.18 -2.93 -0.12
C GLY A 96 11.16 -3.77 1.15
N ILE A 97 10.63 -3.25 2.26
CA ILE A 97 10.45 -3.99 3.51
C ILE A 97 9.53 -5.19 3.29
N CYS A 98 8.41 -5.03 2.59
CA CYS A 98 7.50 -6.15 2.29
C CYS A 98 8.17 -7.24 1.43
N LEU A 99 8.99 -6.87 0.45
CA LEU A 99 9.79 -7.82 -0.34
C LEU A 99 10.79 -8.58 0.54
N CYS A 100 11.53 -7.86 1.38
CA CYS A 100 12.49 -8.47 2.30
C CYS A 100 11.79 -9.42 3.28
N CYS A 101 10.66 -9.01 3.87
CA CYS A 101 9.86 -9.88 4.73
C CYS A 101 9.38 -11.13 3.99
N SER A 102 8.89 -10.98 2.75
CA SER A 102 8.48 -12.13 1.92
C SER A 102 9.64 -13.10 1.68
N PHE A 103 10.83 -12.58 1.39
CA PHE A 103 12.02 -13.40 1.16
C PHE A 103 12.48 -14.12 2.43
N THR A 104 12.51 -13.42 3.57
CA THR A 104 12.82 -14.04 4.86
C THR A 104 11.78 -15.12 5.23
N PHE A 105 10.50 -14.86 5.01
CA PHE A 105 9.45 -15.85 5.23
C PHE A 105 9.55 -17.08 4.32
N TYR A 106 9.99 -16.88 3.07
CA TYR A 106 10.28 -17.97 2.14
C TYR A 106 11.47 -18.81 2.59
N LEU A 107 12.56 -18.18 3.07
CA LEU A 107 13.74 -18.90 3.55
C LEU A 107 13.53 -19.61 4.88
N SER A 108 12.63 -19.10 5.72
CA SER A 108 12.38 -19.62 7.07
C SER A 108 11.27 -20.69 7.14
N ASP A 109 10.84 -21.26 6.01
CA ASP A 109 9.75 -22.26 5.92
C ASP A 109 8.50 -21.88 6.73
N THR A 110 8.21 -20.57 6.77
CA THR A 110 7.06 -20.06 7.52
C THR A 110 5.74 -20.41 6.82
N ARG A 111 4.63 -20.30 7.56
CA ARG A 111 3.30 -20.65 7.05
C ARG A 111 3.04 -19.99 5.69
N PRO A 112 2.60 -20.73 4.66
CA PRO A 112 2.50 -20.22 3.29
C PRO A 112 1.55 -19.02 3.15
N TRP A 113 0.55 -18.92 4.04
CA TRP A 113 -0.41 -17.82 4.08
C TRP A 113 0.23 -16.45 4.35
N THR A 114 1.18 -16.35 5.28
CA THR A 114 1.83 -15.06 5.62
C THR A 114 2.78 -14.61 4.52
N MET A 115 3.39 -15.56 3.82
CA MET A 115 4.19 -15.30 2.62
C MET A 115 3.33 -14.76 1.48
N ILE A 116 2.21 -15.42 1.15
CA ILE A 116 1.26 -14.97 0.12
C ILE A 116 0.76 -13.55 0.42
N LEU A 117 0.42 -13.29 1.68
CA LEU A 117 -0.03 -11.96 2.12
C LEU A 117 1.07 -10.91 1.92
N SER A 118 2.28 -11.15 2.40
CA SER A 118 3.39 -10.19 2.29
C SER A 118 3.78 -9.93 0.83
N THR A 119 3.82 -10.98 0.01
CA THR A 119 4.14 -10.87 -1.43
C THR A 119 3.03 -10.15 -2.18
N GLY A 120 1.76 -10.44 -1.88
CA GLY A 120 0.61 -9.75 -2.46
C GLY A 120 0.59 -8.25 -2.15
N ILE A 121 0.85 -7.87 -0.90
CA ILE A 121 0.99 -6.46 -0.50
C ILE A 121 2.14 -5.80 -1.27
N SER A 122 3.28 -6.47 -1.39
CA SER A 122 4.42 -5.93 -2.14
C SER A 122 4.09 -5.68 -3.62
N VAL A 123 3.42 -6.63 -4.28
CA VAL A 123 2.99 -6.46 -5.69
C VAL A 123 2.03 -5.28 -5.83
N LEU A 124 1.05 -5.15 -4.93
CA LEU A 124 0.09 -4.04 -4.94
C LEU A 124 0.79 -2.69 -4.71
N LEU A 125 1.74 -2.63 -3.78
CA LEU A 125 2.57 -1.44 -3.56
C LEU A 125 3.43 -1.12 -4.78
N GLY A 126 4.04 -2.11 -5.43
CA GLY A 126 4.82 -1.93 -6.65
C GLY A 126 4.00 -1.36 -7.81
N VAL A 127 2.80 -1.89 -8.03
CA VAL A 127 1.85 -1.35 -9.03
C VAL A 127 1.44 0.08 -8.68
N THR A 128 1.20 0.36 -7.40
CA THR A 128 0.87 1.71 -6.92
C THR A 128 1.98 2.70 -7.20
N ILE A 129 3.22 2.37 -6.85
CA ILE A 129 4.40 3.20 -7.13
C ILE A 129 4.51 3.49 -8.63
N PHE A 130 4.30 2.49 -9.49
CA PHE A 130 4.37 2.67 -10.94
C PHE A 130 3.32 3.66 -11.45
N VAL A 131 2.07 3.52 -11.00
CA VAL A 131 0.96 4.40 -11.39
C VAL A 131 1.14 5.81 -10.83
N GLU A 132 1.57 5.94 -9.59
CA GLU A 132 1.82 7.24 -8.94
C GLU A 132 3.02 7.98 -9.57
N LEU A 133 4.10 7.27 -9.91
CA LEU A 133 5.23 7.84 -10.65
C LEU A 133 4.77 8.41 -12.00
N ARG A 134 3.95 7.66 -12.75
CA ARG A 134 3.40 8.12 -14.03
C ARG A 134 2.56 9.39 -13.84
N CYS A 135 1.67 9.38 -12.85
CA CYS A 135 0.85 10.54 -12.48
C CYS A 135 1.70 11.76 -12.10
N PHE A 136 2.75 11.55 -11.29
CA PHE A 136 3.68 12.59 -10.87
C PHE A 136 4.42 13.23 -12.04
N PHE A 137 4.94 12.43 -12.98
CA PHE A 137 5.64 12.93 -14.17
C PHE A 137 4.70 13.72 -15.09
N GLU A 138 3.46 13.27 -15.27
CA GLU A 138 2.45 14.01 -16.04
C GLU A 138 2.15 15.37 -15.38
N MET A 139 1.84 15.38 -14.08
CA MET A 139 1.55 16.63 -13.36
C MET A 139 2.73 17.62 -13.40
N ARG A 140 3.97 17.12 -13.25
CA ARG A 140 5.17 17.95 -13.33
C ARG A 140 5.39 18.56 -14.72
N ARG A 141 4.99 17.85 -15.79
CA ARG A 141 5.09 18.34 -17.18
C ARG A 141 4.13 19.49 -17.45
N TYR A 142 2.98 19.55 -16.78
CA TYR A 142 2.03 20.67 -16.90
C TYR A 142 2.41 21.90 -16.07
N LEU A 143 3.31 21.75 -15.08
CA LEU A 143 3.80 22.84 -14.22
C LEU A 143 5.04 23.56 -14.79
N ARG A 144 5.70 23.00 -15.81
CA ARG A 144 6.80 23.65 -16.56
C ARG A 144 6.27 24.27 -17.85
#